data_AF-A0A6P0IGG9-F1
#
_entry.id   AF-A0A6P0IGG9-F1
#
_cell.length_a   1.000
_cell.length_b   1.000
_cell.length_c   1.000
_cell.angle_alpha   90.00
_cell.angle_beta   90.00
_cell.angle_gamma   90.00
#
_symmetry.space_group_name_H-M   'P 1'
#
loop_
_entity.id
_entity.type
_entity.pdbx_description
1 polymer ?
#
loop_
_entity_poly.entity_id
_entity_poly.type
_entity_poly.pdbx_seq_one_letter_code
_entity_poly.pdbx_strand_id
1 'polypeptide(L)' 'MVCILVVAVSAASLPEREGAKLLFDQLHGLRDRFHRLIKIWVDGGYRGEGFMRWVMDVYGWIQEP' A
#
# COMPACT_ATOMS: atom_id res chain seq x y z
N MET A 1 -8.78 -4.68 19.40
CA MET A 1 -9.52 -5.01 18.15
C MET A 1 -8.68 -4.50 16.98
N VAL A 2 -8.17 -5.40 16.14
CA VAL A 2 -7.44 -5.02 14.92
C VAL A 2 -8.44 -5.07 13.77
N CYS A 3 -8.55 -3.98 12.99
CA CYS A 3 -9.35 -3.98 11.77
C CYS A 3 -8.44 -4.23 10.57
N ILE A 4 -8.79 -5.23 9.76
CA ILE A 4 -8.15 -5.51 8.47
C ILE A 4 -9.00 -4.89 7.38
N LEU A 5 -8.39 -4.03 6.55
CA LEU A 5 -9.09 -3.32 5.47
C LEU A 5 -9.02 -4.09 4.14
N VAL A 6 -7.83 -4.58 3.78
CA VAL A 6 -7.54 -5.26 2.52
C VAL A 6 -6.48 -6.33 2.76
N VAL A 7 -6.62 -7.48 2.12
CA VAL A 7 -5.63 -8.56 2.10
C VAL A 7 -5.39 -8.95 0.64
N ALA A 8 -4.14 -8.92 0.21
CA ALA A 8 -3.73 -9.38 -1.10
C ALA A 8 -2.83 -10.61 -0.95
N VAL A 9 -3.19 -11.69 -1.63
CA VAL A 9 -2.35 -12.90 -1.72
C VAL A 9 -1.68 -12.86 -3.08
N SER A 10 -0.34 -12.81 -3.10
CA SER A 10 0.46 -12.85 -4.32
C SER A 10 1.21 -14.17 -4.41
N ALA A 11 1.55 -14.58 -5.64
CA ALA A 11 2.38 -15.76 -5.85
C ALA A 11 3.76 -15.55 -5.20
N ALA A 12 4.34 -16.60 -4.61
CA ALA A 12 5.64 -16.54 -3.95
C ALA A 12 6.80 -16.17 -4.90
N SER A 13 6.59 -16.24 -6.21
CA SER A 13 7.52 -15.80 -7.24
C SER A 13 7.53 -14.29 -7.48
N LEU A 14 6.55 -13.55 -6.96
CA LEU A 14 6.48 -12.11 -7.11
C LEU A 14 7.33 -11.42 -6.04
N PRO A 15 8.15 -10.43 -6.43
CA PRO A 15 8.84 -9.58 -5.46
C PRO A 15 7.83 -8.87 -4.56
N GLU A 16 8.17 -8.70 -3.29
CA GLU A 16 7.30 -8.10 -2.26
C GLU A 16 6.72 -6.75 -2.72
N ARG A 17 7.54 -5.93 -3.39
CA ARG A 17 7.13 -4.63 -3.94
C ARG A 17 6.02 -4.74 -4.98
N GLU A 18 6.08 -5.71 -5.88
CA GLU A 18 5.02 -5.94 -6.87
C GLU A 18 3.75 -6.46 -6.21
N GLY A 19 3.89 -7.32 -5.18
CA GLY A 19 2.78 -7.74 -4.33
C GLY A 19 2.09 -6.56 -3.63
N ALA A 20 2.86 -5.61 -3.10
CA ALA A 20 2.28 -4.41 -2.48
C ALA A 20 1.59 -3.48 -3.47
N LYS A 21 2.06 -3.38 -4.72
CA LYS A 21 1.34 -2.61 -5.75
C LYS A 21 -0.08 -3.14 -5.94
N LEU A 22 -0.26 -4.46 -5.96
CA LEU A 22 -1.60 -5.09 -6.06
C LEU A 22 -2.48 -4.73 -4.86
N LEU A 23 -1.91 -4.74 -3.65
CA LEU A 23 -2.63 -4.34 -2.44
C LEU A 23 -3.05 -2.86 -2.49
N PHE A 24 -2.14 -1.98 -2.92
CA PHE A 24 -2.43 -0.55 -3.04
C PHE A 24 -3.50 -0.27 -4.11
N ASP A 25 -3.49 -0.99 -5.23
CA ASP A 25 -4.50 -0.87 -6.27
C ASP A 25 -5.89 -1.28 -5.77
N GLN A 26 -5.97 -2.40 -5.03
CA GLN A 26 -7.22 -2.81 -4.38
C GLN A 26 -7.71 -1.79 -3.35
N LEU A 27 -6.80 -1.23 -2.54
CA LEU A 27 -7.14 -0.20 -1.57
C LEU A 27 -7.58 1.10 -2.26
N HIS A 28 -7.01 1.43 -3.41
CA HIS A 28 -7.37 2.59 -4.20
C HIS A 28 -8.77 2.45 -4.80
N GLY A 29 -9.16 1.25 -5.24
CA GLY A 29 -10.55 0.97 -5.62
C GLY A 29 -11.56 1.16 -4.49
N LEU A 30 -11.12 1.09 -3.23
CA LEU A 30 -11.93 1.35 -2.03
C LEU A 30 -11.80 2.79 -1.51
N ARG A 31 -11.07 3.67 -2.20
CA ARG A 31 -10.80 5.04 -1.75
C ARG A 31 -12.08 5.84 -1.49
N ASP A 32 -13.13 5.62 -2.29
CA ASP A 32 -14.43 6.28 -2.09
C ASP A 32 -15.14 5.86 -0.80
N ARG A 33 -14.75 4.74 -0.21
CA ARG A 33 -15.25 4.30 1.10
C ARG A 33 -14.37 4.82 2.25
N PHE A 34 -13.13 5.18 1.95
CA PHE A 34 -12.11 5.55 2.94
C PHE A 34 -11.40 6.86 2.58
N HIS A 35 -12.15 7.92 2.28
CA HIS A 35 -11.61 9.23 1.88
C HIS A 35 -10.61 9.87 2.88
N ARG A 36 -10.63 9.44 4.14
CA ARG A 36 -9.73 9.95 5.20
C ARG A 36 -8.41 9.19 5.31
N LEU A 37 -8.23 8.12 4.53
CA LEU A 37 -7.01 7.34 4.54
C LEU A 37 -5.93 8.05 3.72
N ILE A 38 -5.01 8.73 4.42
CA ILE A 38 -3.91 9.52 3.83
C ILE A 38 -2.55 8.94 4.20
N LYS A 39 -2.50 8.16 5.28
CA LYS A 39 -1.27 7.69 5.91
C LYS A 39 -1.31 6.17 6.03
N ILE A 40 -0.25 5.52 5.57
CA ILE A 40 -0.11 4.06 5.57
C ILE A 40 1.19 3.68 6.27
N TRP A 41 1.10 2.74 7.20
CA TRP A 41 2.26 2.16 7.86
C TRP A 41 2.73 0.97 7.06
N VAL A 42 4.02 0.94 6.74
CA VAL A 42 4.63 -0.11 5.92
C VAL A 42 5.76 -0.80 6.68
N ASP A 43 5.88 -2.11 6.50
CA ASP A 43 6.96 -2.87 7.12
C ASP A 43 8.33 -2.54 6.46
N GLY A 44 9.42 -2.88 7.13
CA GLY A 44 10.79 -2.58 6.75
C GLY A 44 11.16 -2.98 5.31
N GLY A 45 10.55 -4.03 4.77
CA GLY A 45 10.76 -4.50 3.39
C GLY A 45 10.25 -3.54 2.31
N TYR A 46 9.36 -2.60 2.66
CA TYR A 46 8.82 -1.59 1.75
C TYR A 46 9.52 -0.25 1.83
N ARG A 47 10.56 -0.14 2.67
CA ARG A 47 11.35 1.08 2.79
C ARG A 47 12.17 1.30 1.51
N GLY A 48 12.07 2.51 0.98
CA GLY A 48 12.84 2.96 -0.17
C GLY A 48 12.27 4.24 -0.75
N GLU A 49 13.11 5.26 -0.92
CA GLU A 49 12.66 6.58 -1.36
C GLU A 49 11.90 6.53 -2.69
N GLY A 50 12.35 5.70 -3.64
CA GLY A 50 11.69 5.52 -4.92
C GLY A 50 10.29 4.87 -4.82
N PHE A 51 10.10 3.95 -3.86
CA PHE A 51 8.80 3.30 -3.66
C PHE A 51 7.82 4.24 -2.93
N MET A 52 8.32 4.96 -1.92
CA MET A 52 7.55 6.00 -1.23
C MET A 52 7.10 7.09 -2.19
N ARG A 53 8.00 7.60 -3.05
CA ARG A 53 7.70 8.58 -4.09
C ARG A 53 6.63 8.07 -5.03
N TRP A 54 6.76 6.84 -5.51
CA TRP A 54 5.77 6.23 -6.42
C TRP A 54 4.38 6.12 -5.77
N VAL A 55 4.28 5.67 -4.52
CA VAL A 55 2.98 5.59 -3.82
C VAL A 55 2.36 6.97 -3.62
N MET A 56 3.18 7.98 -3.33
CA MET A 56 2.73 9.36 -3.21
C MET A 56 2.24 9.93 -4.55
N ASP A 57 2.98 9.70 -5.64
CA ASP A 57 2.63 10.21 -6.97
C ASP A 57 1.40 9.53 -7.55
N VAL A 58 1.23 8.22 -7.32
CA VAL A 58 0.11 7.43 -7.88
C VAL A 58 -1.15 7.53 -7.04
N TYR A 59 -1.04 7.47 -5.71
CA TYR A 59 -2.20 7.36 -4.82
C TYR A 59 -2.38 8.57 -3.89
N GLY A 60 -1.38 9.44 -3.76
CA GLY A 60 -1.41 10.57 -2.82
C GLY A 60 -1.24 10.17 -1.35
N TRP A 61 -0.73 8.97 -1.08
CA TRP A 61 -0.54 8.46 0.27
C TRP A 61 0.88 8.64 0.77
N ILE A 62 1.00 8.94 2.07
CA ILE A 62 2.28 9.07 2.75
C ILE A 62 2.56 7.77 3.51
N GLN A 63 3.73 7.18 3.24
CA GLN A 63 4.22 6.03 3.99
C GLN A 63 4.98 6.51 5.22
N GLU A 64 4.62 6.00 6.40
CA GLU A 64 5.41 6.19 7.62
C GLU A 64 6.24 4.93 7.93
N PRO A 65 7.52 5.10 8.31
CA PRO A 65 8.43 4.00 8.64
C PRO A 65 8.16 3.36 9.99
#